data_AF-A0A165WZ67-F1
#
_entry.id   AF-A0A165WZ67-F1
#
_cell.length_a   1.000
_cell.length_b   1.000
_cell.length_c   1.000
_cell.angle_alpha   90.00
_cell.angle_beta   90.00
_cell.angle_gamma   90.00
#
_symmetry.space_group_name_H-M   'P 1'
#
loop_
_entity.id
_entity.type
_entity.pdbx_description
1 polymer ?
#
loop_
_entity_poly.entity_id
_entity_poly.type
_entity_poly.pdbx_seq_one_letter_code
_entity_poly.pdbx_strand_id
1 'polypeptide(L)'
;MVGGSITDGLDSSIDGSPNLTLAQTILQHFNTSDALQSRTSPGPTPLALKFSFTSGPVTNQKSSRRCWLCATMNVLQLKEFELSHGYPFFYDKLNKANY
;
A
#
# COMPACT_ATOMS: atom_id res chain seq x y z
N MET A 1 -2.08 -39.22 1.44
CA MET A 1 -0.70 -39.04 0.93
C MET A 1 -0.73 -38.93 -0.60
N VAL A 2 -1.23 -37.83 -1.17
CA VAL A 2 -1.36 -37.64 -2.64
C VAL A 2 -0.63 -36.37 -3.13
N GLY A 3 -0.09 -35.55 -2.23
CA GLY A 3 0.51 -34.25 -2.58
C GLY A 3 1.95 -34.28 -3.11
N GLY A 4 2.74 -35.33 -2.82
CA GLY A 4 4.18 -35.35 -3.13
C GLY A 4 4.50 -35.43 -4.63
N SER A 5 3.75 -36.24 -5.38
CA SER A 5 4.05 -36.44 -6.81
C SER A 5 3.82 -35.19 -7.68
N ILE A 6 3.01 -34.25 -7.23
CA ILE A 6 2.78 -32.99 -7.96
C ILE A 6 3.88 -31.97 -7.64
N THR A 7 4.37 -31.94 -6.39
CA THR A 7 5.46 -31.03 -6.00
C THR A 7 6.77 -31.43 -6.68
N ASP A 8 7.06 -32.73 -6.77
CA ASP A 8 8.28 -33.23 -7.43
C ASP A 8 8.30 -32.89 -8.93
N GLY A 9 7.13 -32.94 -9.59
CA GLY A 9 6.98 -32.52 -10.99
C GLY A 9 7.16 -31.01 -11.20
N LEU A 10 6.73 -30.20 -10.23
CA LEU A 10 6.93 -28.74 -10.27
C LEU A 10 8.40 -28.37 -10.04
N ASP A 11 9.07 -29.00 -9.08
CA ASP A 11 10.49 -28.76 -8.80
C ASP A 11 11.36 -29.11 -10.01
N SER A 12 11.06 -30.24 -10.68
CA SER A 12 11.74 -30.61 -11.93
C SER A 12 11.51 -29.61 -13.08
N SER A 13 10.35 -28.95 -13.12
CA SER A 13 10.04 -27.92 -14.11
C SER A 13 10.72 -26.59 -13.81
N ILE A 14 10.93 -26.28 -12.53
CA ILE A 14 11.66 -25.10 -12.06
C ILE A 14 13.14 -25.23 -12.40
N ASP A 15 13.75 -26.39 -12.11
CA ASP A 15 15.15 -26.67 -12.43
C ASP A 15 15.44 -26.69 -13.94
N GLY A 16 14.43 -26.98 -14.76
CA GLY A 16 14.54 -26.96 -16.22
C GLY A 16 14.72 -25.57 -16.84
N SER A 17 14.47 -24.47 -16.10
CA SER A 17 14.56 -23.12 -16.66
C SER A 17 15.35 -22.15 -15.79
N PRO A 18 16.41 -21.51 -16.33
CA PRO A 18 17.31 -20.66 -15.54
C PRO A 18 16.63 -19.38 -15.01
N ASN A 19 15.58 -18.91 -15.69
CA ASN A 19 14.80 -17.75 -15.25
C ASN A 19 13.98 -18.05 -13.99
N LEU A 20 13.43 -19.27 -13.86
CA LEU A 20 12.66 -19.66 -12.68
C LEU A 20 13.59 -19.87 -11.48
N THR A 21 14.75 -20.49 -11.68
CA THR A 21 15.79 -20.60 -10.64
C THR A 21 16.26 -19.24 -10.13
N LEU A 22 16.50 -18.29 -11.06
CA LEU A 22 16.85 -16.91 -10.70
C LEU A 22 15.72 -16.23 -9.91
N ALA A 23 14.48 -16.32 -10.39
CA ALA A 23 13.33 -15.73 -9.72
C ALA A 23 13.14 -16.31 -8.30
N GLN A 24 13.28 -17.62 -8.14
CA GLN A 24 13.18 -18.29 -6.84
C GLN A 24 14.26 -17.79 -5.88
N THR A 25 15.51 -17.70 -6.33
CA THR A 25 16.64 -17.20 -5.52
C THR A 25 16.39 -15.76 -5.07
N ILE A 26 15.91 -14.90 -5.97
CA ILE A 26 15.62 -13.50 -5.64
C ILE A 26 14.47 -13.40 -4.63
N LEU A 27 13.39 -14.17 -4.81
CA LEU A 27 12.23 -14.14 -3.90
C LEU A 27 12.51 -14.74 -2.53
N GLN A 28 13.50 -15.64 -2.41
CA GLN A 28 13.96 -16.17 -1.12
C GLN A 28 14.76 -15.14 -0.31
N HIS A 29 15.39 -14.18 -0.97
CA HIS A 29 16.29 -13.22 -0.32
C HIS A 29 15.72 -11.79 -0.21
N PHE A 30 14.73 -11.41 -1.03
CA PHE A 30 14.20 -10.05 -1.10
C PHE A 30 12.68 -9.97 -0.92
N ASN A 31 12.19 -8.80 -0.50
CA ASN A 31 10.75 -8.53 -0.51
C ASN A 31 10.22 -8.52 -1.95
N THR A 32 9.03 -9.05 -2.14
CA THR A 32 8.40 -9.17 -3.47
C THR A 32 8.23 -7.82 -4.15
N SER A 33 7.90 -6.77 -3.39
CA SER A 33 7.73 -5.41 -3.91
C SER A 33 9.01 -4.85 -4.52
N ASP A 34 10.15 -5.12 -3.90
CA ASP A 34 11.46 -4.62 -4.34
C ASP A 34 11.98 -5.47 -5.51
N ALA A 35 11.77 -6.79 -5.44
CA ALA A 35 12.19 -7.74 -6.47
C ALA A 35 11.44 -7.55 -7.79
N LEU A 36 10.15 -7.22 -7.74
CA LEU A 36 9.27 -7.11 -8.91
C LEU A 36 9.18 -5.68 -9.47
N GLN A 37 9.88 -4.71 -8.87
CA GLN A 37 9.85 -3.33 -9.36
C GLN A 37 10.54 -3.22 -10.72
N SER A 38 9.75 -2.97 -11.76
CA SER A 38 10.28 -2.81 -13.12
C SER A 38 11.13 -1.54 -13.24
N ARG A 39 12.41 -1.69 -13.57
CA ARG A 39 13.32 -0.55 -13.83
C ARG A 39 13.02 0.20 -15.14
N THR A 40 12.21 -0.40 -16.01
CA THR A 40 11.79 0.18 -17.30
C THR A 40 10.59 1.11 -17.19
N SER A 41 9.86 1.07 -16.08
CA SER A 41 8.91 2.12 -15.78
C SER A 41 9.71 3.38 -15.45
N PRO A 42 9.41 4.55 -16.06
CA PRO A 42 9.87 5.79 -15.48
C PRO A 42 9.43 5.77 -14.01
N GLY A 43 10.35 6.10 -13.09
CA GLY A 43 10.02 6.28 -11.67
C GLY A 43 8.85 7.25 -11.50
N PRO A 44 8.31 7.45 -10.28
CA PRO A 44 7.09 8.23 -10.06
C PRO A 44 7.13 9.51 -10.88
N THR A 45 6.37 9.52 -11.98
CA THR A 45 6.36 10.66 -12.88
C THR A 45 5.87 11.83 -12.07
N PRO A 46 6.57 12.99 -12.06
CA PRO A 46 6.03 14.16 -11.40
C PRO A 46 4.66 14.41 -12.01
N LEU A 47 3.63 14.23 -11.19
CA LEU A 47 2.25 14.25 -11.61
C LEU A 47 1.92 15.72 -11.87
N ALA A 48 2.28 16.19 -13.06
CA ALA A 48 2.09 17.55 -13.51
C ALA A 48 0.61 17.79 -13.82
N LEU A 49 -0.20 17.74 -12.77
CA LEU A 49 -1.57 18.26 -12.80
C LEU A 49 -1.46 19.75 -13.11
N LYS A 50 -1.98 20.16 -14.27
CA LYS A 50 -2.03 21.57 -14.73
C LYS A 50 -2.86 22.49 -13.81
N PHE A 51 -3.47 21.94 -12.77
CA PHE A 51 -4.26 22.66 -11.79
C PHE A 51 -3.54 22.65 -10.44
N SER A 52 -2.95 23.79 -10.09
CA SER A 52 -2.30 24.02 -8.80
C SER A 52 -3.37 24.27 -7.73
N PHE A 53 -3.90 23.20 -7.16
CA PHE A 53 -4.67 23.30 -5.92
C PHE A 53 -3.71 23.59 -4.76
N THR A 54 -3.81 24.77 -4.15
CA THR A 54 -3.11 25.07 -2.90
C THR A 54 -3.80 24.31 -1.77
N SER A 55 -3.35 23.08 -1.51
CA SER A 55 -3.75 22.36 -0.30
C SER A 55 -3.06 22.97 0.92
N GLY A 56 -3.73 22.87 2.07
CA GLY A 56 -3.13 23.19 3.37
C GLY A 56 -2.05 22.19 3.80
N PRO A 57 -1.63 22.22 5.08
CA PRO A 57 -0.62 21.31 5.61
C PRO A 57 -1.03 19.84 5.48
N VAL A 58 -0.04 18.96 5.28
CA VAL A 58 -0.27 17.51 5.12
C VAL A 58 -0.57 16.88 6.48
N THR A 59 -1.75 16.25 6.59
CA THR A 59 -2.18 15.54 7.80
C THR A 59 -1.57 14.14 7.90
N ASN A 60 -1.22 13.70 9.12
CA ASN A 60 -0.64 12.37 9.38
C ASN A 60 -1.53 11.52 10.30
N GLN A 61 -2.13 10.47 9.74
CA GLN A 61 -3.00 9.54 10.47
C GLN A 61 -2.28 8.63 11.48
N LYS A 62 -0.95 8.49 11.37
CA LYS A 62 -0.15 7.54 12.17
C LYS A 62 -0.76 6.12 12.13
N SER A 63 -0.56 5.31 13.14
CA SER A 63 -1.07 3.93 13.22
C SER A 63 -2.56 3.85 13.62
N SER A 64 -3.42 4.74 13.12
CA SER A 64 -4.82 4.85 13.58
C SER A 64 -5.88 4.27 12.63
N ARG A 65 -5.50 3.83 11.42
CA ARG A 65 -6.42 3.35 10.36
C ARG A 65 -7.58 4.33 10.06
N ARG A 66 -7.33 5.65 10.18
CA ARG A 66 -8.34 6.73 10.01
C ARG A 66 -8.24 7.44 8.66
N CYS A 67 -7.75 6.75 7.62
CA CYS A 67 -7.49 7.37 6.31
C CYS A 67 -8.74 8.04 5.72
N TRP A 68 -9.92 7.42 5.90
CA TRP A 68 -11.20 7.97 5.47
C TRP A 68 -11.51 9.32 6.16
N LEU A 69 -11.21 9.43 7.45
CA LEU A 69 -11.45 10.63 8.25
C LEU A 69 -10.48 11.76 7.87
N CYS A 70 -9.20 11.42 7.68
CA CYS A 70 -8.18 12.36 7.22
C CYS A 70 -8.53 12.89 5.82
N ALA A 71 -9.01 12.04 4.92
CA ALA A 71 -9.45 12.47 3.59
C ALA A 71 -10.62 13.46 3.65
N THR A 72 -11.66 13.17 4.43
CA THR A 72 -12.82 14.06 4.60
C THR A 72 -12.42 15.41 5.21
N MET A 73 -11.54 15.41 6.21
CA MET A 73 -11.07 16.64 6.85
C MET A 73 -10.20 17.50 5.94
N ASN A 74 -9.39 16.88 5.08
CA ASN A 74 -8.57 17.60 4.09
C ASN A 74 -9.43 18.30 3.03
N VAL A 75 -10.64 17.79 2.72
CA VAL A 75 -11.59 18.46 1.80
C VAL A 75 -12.26 19.65 2.46
N LEU A 76 -12.61 19.53 3.75
CA LEU A 76 -13.31 20.57 4.51
C LEU A 76 -12.36 21.65 5.07
N GLN A 77 -11.08 21.56 4.76
CA GLN A 77 -10.03 22.37 5.35
C GLN A 77 -10.02 23.80 4.78
N LEU A 78 -9.85 24.80 5.65
CA LEU A 78 -9.43 26.16 5.27
C LEU A 78 -7.89 26.24 5.31
N LYS A 79 -7.29 27.11 4.50
CA LYS A 79 -5.85 27.15 4.14
C LYS A 79 -4.82 26.84 5.23
N GLU A 80 -5.07 27.17 6.50
CA GLU A 80 -4.11 27.05 7.61
C GLU A 80 -4.67 26.30 8.83
N PHE A 81 -5.86 25.71 8.75
CA PHE A 81 -6.53 25.13 9.92
C PHE A 81 -6.67 23.61 9.83
N GLU A 82 -6.15 22.86 10.79
CA GLU A 82 -6.45 21.42 10.91
C GLU A 82 -7.69 21.18 11.80
N LEU A 83 -8.67 20.47 11.25
CA LEU A 83 -9.80 19.98 12.04
C LEU A 83 -9.34 18.88 12.99
N SER A 84 -9.93 18.82 14.18
CA SER A 84 -9.60 17.80 15.17
C SER A 84 -9.98 16.40 14.67
N HIS A 85 -8.98 15.63 14.23
CA HIS A 85 -9.13 14.21 13.86
C HIS A 85 -9.62 13.33 15.01
N GLY A 86 -9.45 13.77 16.27
CA GLY A 86 -9.87 13.02 17.46
C GLY A 86 -11.37 13.10 17.72
N TYR A 87 -11.99 14.23 17.39
CA TYR A 87 -13.40 14.49 17.74
C TYR A 87 -14.38 13.54 17.04
N PRO A 88 -14.44 13.46 15.69
CA PRO A 88 -15.35 12.52 15.04
C PRO A 88 -14.93 11.07 15.24
N PHE A 89 -13.65 10.79 15.51
CA PHE A 89 -13.21 9.44 15.84
C PHE A 89 -13.76 8.93 17.18
N PHE A 90 -13.89 9.82 18.16
CA PHE A 90 -14.51 9.47 19.45
C PHE A 90 -15.97 9.04 19.25
N TYR A 91 -16.76 9.81 18.49
CA TYR A 91 -18.15 9.48 18.20
C TYR A 91 -18.31 8.28 17.29
N ASP A 92 -17.41 8.08 16.32
CA ASP A 92 -17.39 6.87 15.48
C ASP A 92 -17.25 5.62 16.35
N LYS A 93 -16.32 5.62 17.32
CA LYS A 93 -16.17 4.51 18.26
C LYS A 93 -17.38 4.33 19.17
N LEU A 94 -17.92 5.42 19.71
CA LEU A 94 -19.06 5.38 20.61
C LEU A 94 -20.30 4.79 19.91
N ASN A 95 -20.60 5.28 18.71
CA ASN A 95 -21.76 4.82 17.94
C ASN A 95 -21.62 3.36 17.50
N LYS A 96 -20.41 2.94 17.07
CA LYS A 96 -20.13 1.54 16.68
C LYS A 96 -20.07 0.55 17.85
N ALA A 97 -19.89 1.03 19.09
CA ALA A 97 -19.95 0.16 20.26
C ALA A 97 -21.40 -0.07 20.72
N ASN A 98 -22.31 0.83 20.37
CA ASN A 98 -23.74 0.73 20.69
C ASN A 98 -24.55 0.00 19.61
N TYR A 99 -24.11 0.06 18.35
CA TYR A 99 -24.71 -0.64 17.21
C TYR A 99 -24.10 -2.02 17.02
#